data_AF-A0A1T4MQH0-F1
#
_entry.id   AF-A0A1T4MQH0-F1
#
_cell.length_a   1.000
_cell.length_b   1.000
_cell.length_c   1.000
_cell.angle_alpha   90.00
_cell.angle_beta   90.00
_cell.angle_gamma   90.00
#
_symmetry.space_group_name_H-M   'P 1'
#
loop_
_entity.id
_entity.type
_entity.pdbx_description
1 polymer ?
#
loop_
_entity_poly.entity_id
_entity_poly.type
_entity_poly.pdbx_seq_one_letter_code
_entity_poly.pdbx_strand_id
1 'polypeptide(L)'
;MGKSLLSIDWDYFICIKNKHYFGSYIENKRTIVDLWYKRYIQEKEQGKDIQDYFYLFPEVECFWSKMKKIFQFDKDIKVYVSDSHAFSYKIAKENYCNKVYLFDAHADLGYGGISSLDFEVNCANWLGKLLKDKIIKEANIIYSPFTKEKISDFDAINQKFPINYFTIEDMDQKIPLSFIHICRSGAWTPPWLDNKFRKFIQDLQLPYTKINCPYRKWDVEHINFSDKIQYKLA
;
A
#
# COMPACT_ATOMS: atom_id res chain seq x y z
N MET A 1 8.92 -22.85 13.48
CA MET A 1 8.87 -21.92 12.33
C MET A 1 8.29 -20.60 12.82
N GLY A 2 8.82 -19.46 12.36
CA GLY A 2 8.26 -18.15 12.73
C GLY A 2 7.08 -17.77 11.83
N LYS A 3 6.27 -16.80 12.28
CA LYS A 3 5.06 -16.35 11.60
C LYS A 3 5.38 -15.31 10.53
N SER A 4 4.74 -15.41 9.38
CA SER A 4 4.92 -14.46 8.27
C SER A 4 3.70 -13.56 8.09
N LEU A 5 3.94 -12.30 7.74
CA LEU A 5 2.93 -11.34 7.29
C LEU A 5 3.08 -11.08 5.79
N LEU A 6 2.00 -11.22 5.03
CA LEU A 6 1.87 -10.70 3.67
C LEU A 6 1.20 -9.34 3.76
N SER A 7 1.95 -8.27 3.50
CA SER A 7 1.45 -6.89 3.43
C SER A 7 1.30 -6.51 1.97
N ILE A 8 0.11 -6.07 1.57
CA ILE A 8 -0.19 -5.65 0.20
C ILE A 8 -0.72 -4.23 0.26
N ASP A 9 -0.04 -3.31 -0.40
CA ASP A 9 -0.59 -1.99 -0.70
C ASP A 9 -1.37 -2.03 -2.02
N TRP A 10 -2.50 -1.34 -2.07
CA TRP A 10 -3.33 -1.27 -3.26
C TRP A 10 -2.65 -0.49 -4.39
N ASP A 11 -1.76 0.45 -4.06
CA ASP A 11 -1.00 1.18 -5.07
C ASP A 11 -0.01 0.29 -5.85
N TYR A 12 0.31 -0.92 -5.36
CA TYR A 12 1.06 -1.94 -6.09
C TYR A 12 0.47 -2.18 -7.50
N PHE A 13 -0.86 -2.14 -7.60
CA PHE A 13 -1.58 -2.40 -8.85
C PHE A 13 -1.83 -1.14 -9.69
N ILE A 14 -1.44 0.05 -9.24
CA ILE A 14 -1.85 1.31 -9.87
C ILE A 14 -0.67 1.91 -10.66
N CYS A 15 -0.84 1.98 -11.97
CA CYS A 15 0.06 2.68 -12.86
C CYS A 15 -0.36 4.15 -12.99
N ILE A 16 0.57 5.06 -12.70
CA ILE A 16 0.37 6.50 -12.86
C ILE A 16 1.18 6.97 -14.07
N LYS A 17 0.52 7.48 -15.11
CA LYS A 17 1.17 7.96 -16.34
C LYS A 17 1.78 9.36 -16.19
N ASN A 18 1.18 10.21 -15.36
CA ASN A 18 1.59 11.60 -15.21
C ASN A 18 2.40 11.80 -13.92
N LYS A 19 3.66 12.25 -14.09
CA LYS A 19 4.60 12.47 -12.99
C LYS A 19 4.14 13.47 -11.94
N HIS A 20 3.22 14.37 -12.30
CA HIS A 20 2.68 15.37 -11.39
C HIS A 20 1.97 14.77 -10.16
N TYR A 21 1.51 13.52 -10.27
CA TYR A 21 0.81 12.83 -9.19
C TYR A 21 1.72 12.00 -8.29
N PHE A 22 3.03 11.95 -8.58
CA PHE A 22 4.03 11.37 -7.68
C PHE A 22 4.33 12.37 -6.58
N GLY A 23 3.86 12.09 -5.36
CA GLY A 23 4.16 12.91 -4.20
C GLY A 23 4.04 12.12 -2.92
N SER A 24 4.78 12.55 -1.90
CA SER A 24 4.62 12.04 -0.53
C SER A 24 3.59 12.91 0.18
N TYR A 25 2.60 12.27 0.79
CA TYR A 25 1.51 12.95 1.48
C TYR A 25 1.41 12.44 2.92
N ILE A 26 1.10 13.34 3.85
CA ILE A 26 0.68 12.93 5.19
C ILE A 26 -0.73 12.36 5.08
N GLU A 27 -0.95 11.14 5.55
CA GLU A 27 -2.28 10.54 5.54
C GLU A 27 -3.21 11.22 6.55
N ASN A 28 -4.23 11.88 6.03
CA ASN A 28 -5.31 12.48 6.81
C ASN A 28 -6.53 12.68 5.91
N LYS A 29 -7.67 13.08 6.48
CA LYS A 29 -8.91 13.28 5.73
C LYS A 29 -8.74 14.12 4.45
N ARG A 30 -7.95 15.19 4.49
CA ARG A 30 -7.73 16.07 3.33
C ARG A 30 -7.00 15.34 2.21
N THR A 31 -5.98 14.54 2.53
CA THR A 31 -5.18 13.85 1.50
C THR A 31 -5.86 12.59 0.97
N ILE A 32 -6.66 11.90 1.79
CA ILE A 32 -7.36 10.68 1.34
C ILE A 32 -8.60 10.93 0.49
N VAL A 33 -9.22 12.12 0.57
CA VAL A 33 -10.45 12.48 -0.15
C VAL A 33 -10.34 13.84 -0.84
N ASP A 34 -10.17 14.93 -0.08
CA ASP A 34 -10.32 16.29 -0.61
C ASP A 34 -9.27 16.61 -1.71
N LEU A 35 -8.06 16.11 -1.57
CA LEU A 35 -6.98 16.23 -2.55
C LEU A 35 -7.35 15.61 -3.90
N TRP A 36 -8.07 14.48 -3.90
CA TRP A 36 -8.52 13.87 -5.14
C TRP A 36 -9.57 14.72 -5.84
N TYR A 37 -10.50 15.30 -5.08
CA TYR A 37 -11.48 16.24 -5.62
C TYR A 37 -10.81 17.50 -6.17
N LYS A 38 -9.81 18.04 -5.46
CA LYS A 38 -9.01 19.17 -5.92
C LYS A 38 -8.39 18.89 -7.29
N ARG A 39 -7.68 17.75 -7.41
CA ARG A 39 -7.01 17.37 -8.66
C ARG A 39 -8.03 17.16 -9.79
N TYR A 40 -9.16 16.51 -9.51
CA TYR A 40 -10.25 16.35 -10.49
C TYR A 40 -10.75 17.71 -11.01
N ILE A 41 -11.04 18.66 -10.11
CA ILE A 41 -11.53 19.99 -10.50
C ILE A 41 -10.48 20.72 -11.35
N GLN A 42 -9.21 20.68 -10.95
CA GLN A 42 -8.12 21.36 -11.66
C GLN A 42 -7.88 20.80 -13.06
N GLU A 43 -7.96 19.48 -13.25
CA GLU A 43 -7.86 18.87 -14.57
C GLU A 43 -9.10 19.16 -15.42
N LYS A 44 -10.30 19.11 -14.80
CA LYS A 44 -11.54 19.39 -15.51
C LYS A 44 -11.62 20.83 -16.03
N GLU A 45 -11.09 21.79 -15.27
CA GLU A 45 -10.96 23.19 -15.70
C GLU A 45 -10.04 23.37 -16.91
N GLN A 46 -9.12 22.43 -17.14
CA GLN A 46 -8.27 22.37 -18.33
C GLN A 46 -8.87 21.51 -19.46
N GLY A 47 -10.12 21.05 -19.32
CA GLY A 47 -10.77 20.17 -20.30
C GLY A 47 -10.25 18.74 -20.30
N LYS A 48 -9.55 18.30 -19.25
CA LYS A 48 -8.98 16.95 -19.10
C LYS A 48 -9.77 16.11 -18.10
N ASP A 49 -9.60 14.79 -18.15
CA ASP A 49 -10.06 13.88 -17.09
C ASP A 49 -8.86 13.28 -16.36
N ILE A 50 -8.81 13.47 -15.04
CA ILE A 50 -7.74 12.91 -14.21
C ILE A 50 -7.70 11.38 -14.27
N GLN A 51 -8.85 10.73 -14.50
CA GLN A 51 -8.95 9.28 -14.55
C GLN A 51 -8.10 8.67 -15.67
N ASP A 52 -7.86 9.43 -16.76
CA ASP A 52 -7.02 9.01 -17.88
C ASP A 52 -5.54 8.88 -17.51
N TYR A 53 -5.13 9.35 -16.33
CA TYR A 53 -3.74 9.24 -15.85
C TYR A 53 -3.49 8.01 -14.98
N PHE A 54 -4.54 7.27 -14.60
CA PHE A 54 -4.45 6.16 -13.65
C PHE A 54 -5.01 4.87 -14.27
N TYR A 55 -4.20 3.82 -14.28
CA TYR A 55 -4.57 2.52 -14.84
C TYR A 55 -4.37 1.43 -13.81
N LEU A 56 -5.35 0.54 -13.70
CA LEU A 56 -5.23 -0.64 -12.86
C LEU A 56 -4.54 -1.75 -13.64
N PHE A 57 -3.53 -2.36 -13.03
CA PHE A 57 -2.76 -3.44 -13.63
C PHE A 57 -3.63 -4.69 -13.81
N PRO A 58 -3.71 -5.28 -15.02
CA PRO A 58 -4.60 -6.43 -15.25
C PRO A 58 -4.31 -7.64 -14.37
N GLU A 59 -3.09 -7.77 -13.83
CA GLU A 59 -2.72 -8.86 -12.94
C GLU A 59 -3.57 -8.93 -11.67
N VAL A 60 -4.19 -7.83 -11.26
CA VAL A 60 -5.09 -7.77 -10.11
C VAL A 60 -6.18 -8.86 -10.15
N GLU A 61 -6.67 -9.22 -11.34
CA GLU A 61 -7.72 -10.21 -11.54
C GLU A 61 -7.25 -11.65 -11.25
N CYS A 62 -5.93 -11.93 -11.39
CA CYS A 62 -5.36 -13.26 -11.13
C CYS A 62 -4.43 -13.30 -9.91
N PHE A 63 -4.19 -12.18 -9.25
CA PHE A 63 -3.24 -12.03 -8.15
C PHE A 63 -3.42 -13.09 -7.06
N TRP A 64 -4.64 -13.25 -6.52
CA TRP A 64 -4.88 -14.23 -5.45
C TRP A 64 -4.66 -15.68 -5.90
N SER A 65 -4.90 -16.00 -7.17
CA SER A 65 -4.60 -17.34 -7.70
C SER A 65 -3.10 -17.61 -7.75
N LYS A 66 -2.28 -16.58 -8.01
CA LYS A 66 -0.82 -16.65 -7.94
C LYS A 66 -0.35 -16.76 -6.49
N MET A 67 -0.88 -15.91 -5.61
CA MET A 67 -0.51 -15.92 -4.19
C MET A 67 -0.82 -17.27 -3.52
N LYS A 68 -1.95 -17.90 -3.85
CA LYS A 68 -2.31 -19.25 -3.34
C LYS A 68 -1.38 -20.37 -3.83
N LYS A 69 -0.58 -20.15 -4.88
CA LYS A 69 0.46 -21.10 -5.33
C LYS A 69 1.79 -20.89 -4.61
N ILE A 70 2.12 -19.64 -4.29
CA ILE A 70 3.36 -19.25 -3.63
C ILE A 70 3.27 -19.46 -2.12
N PHE A 71 2.18 -19.02 -1.50
CA PHE A 71 2.02 -19.04 -0.06
C PHE A 71 1.14 -20.20 0.39
N GLN A 72 1.60 -20.90 1.42
CA GLN A 72 0.80 -21.87 2.16
C GLN A 72 0.08 -21.13 3.28
N PHE A 73 -1.23 -20.95 3.12
CA PHE A 73 -2.06 -20.27 4.11
C PHE A 73 -2.27 -21.16 5.32
N ASP A 74 -2.01 -20.64 6.51
CA ASP A 74 -2.34 -21.33 7.76
C ASP A 74 -3.87 -21.52 7.87
N LYS A 75 -4.28 -22.61 8.53
CA LYS A 75 -5.71 -22.92 8.73
C LYS A 75 -6.49 -21.78 9.42
N ASP A 76 -5.82 -21.08 10.34
CA ASP A 76 -6.38 -19.98 11.12
C ASP A 76 -5.82 -18.61 10.68
N ILE A 77 -5.51 -18.47 9.39
CA ILE A 77 -4.99 -17.22 8.81
C ILE A 77 -5.91 -16.04 9.14
N LYS A 78 -5.33 -14.93 9.59
CA LYS A 78 -6.07 -13.70 9.87
C LYS A 78 -5.81 -12.65 8.79
N VAL A 79 -6.89 -12.06 8.30
CA VAL A 79 -6.85 -11.01 7.28
C VAL A 79 -7.26 -9.67 7.90
N TYR A 80 -6.47 -8.64 7.66
CA TYR A 80 -6.73 -7.27 8.07
C TYR A 80 -6.85 -6.37 6.85
N VAL A 81 -7.79 -5.44 6.87
CA VAL A 81 -7.97 -4.43 5.84
C VAL A 81 -7.93 -3.05 6.48
N SER A 82 -7.05 -2.17 6.00
CA SER A 82 -6.94 -0.80 6.52
C SER A 82 -6.79 0.26 5.43
N ASP A 83 -6.85 1.54 5.80
CA ASP A 83 -6.49 2.64 4.88
C ASP A 83 -5.02 3.01 4.92
N SER A 84 -4.33 2.76 6.03
CA SER A 84 -2.95 3.22 6.27
C SER A 84 -2.02 2.02 6.41
N HIS A 85 -0.98 1.99 5.61
CA HIS A 85 -0.12 0.81 5.53
C HIS A 85 0.76 0.64 6.77
N ALA A 86 0.96 1.73 7.53
CA ALA A 86 1.58 1.73 8.86
C ALA A 86 0.95 0.74 9.85
N PHE A 87 -0.31 0.31 9.65
CA PHE A 87 -0.92 -0.75 10.46
C PHE A 87 -0.17 -2.10 10.38
N SER A 88 0.58 -2.35 9.30
CA SER A 88 1.45 -3.52 9.18
C SER A 88 2.47 -3.63 10.31
N TYR A 89 3.02 -2.50 10.80
CA TYR A 89 3.93 -2.52 11.95
C TYR A 89 3.24 -3.09 13.19
N LYS A 90 2.03 -2.60 13.49
CA LYS A 90 1.26 -3.07 14.65
C LYS A 90 0.89 -4.55 14.50
N ILE A 91 0.40 -4.95 13.32
CA ILE A 91 0.03 -6.35 13.04
C ILE A 91 1.22 -7.28 13.23
N ALA A 92 2.37 -6.96 12.65
CA ALA A 92 3.58 -7.77 12.78
C ALA A 92 4.06 -7.86 14.23
N LYS A 93 4.10 -6.73 14.94
CA LYS A 93 4.53 -6.63 16.34
C LYS A 93 3.66 -7.43 17.30
N GLU A 94 2.35 -7.22 17.26
CA GLU A 94 1.41 -7.86 18.19
C GLU A 94 1.24 -9.35 17.94
N ASN A 95 1.51 -9.80 16.72
CA ASN A 95 1.38 -11.21 16.35
C ASN A 95 2.71 -11.98 16.30
N TYR A 96 3.82 -11.32 16.65
CA TYR A 96 5.17 -11.89 16.64
C TYR A 96 5.58 -12.45 15.28
N CYS A 97 5.25 -11.71 14.21
CA CYS A 97 5.72 -12.03 12.88
C CYS A 97 7.23 -11.83 12.84
N ASN A 98 7.96 -12.78 12.26
CA ASN A 98 9.41 -12.66 12.08
C ASN A 98 9.81 -12.39 10.63
N LYS A 99 8.88 -12.50 9.69
CA LYS A 99 9.09 -12.22 8.26
C LYS A 99 7.95 -11.37 7.72
N VAL A 100 8.28 -10.45 6.83
CA VAL A 100 7.29 -9.67 6.07
C VAL A 100 7.55 -9.86 4.59
N TYR A 101 6.49 -10.14 3.84
CA TYR A 101 6.45 -10.10 2.39
C TYR A 101 5.61 -8.90 1.99
N LEU A 102 6.25 -7.92 1.35
CA LEU A 102 5.64 -6.65 0.99
C LEU A 102 5.40 -6.59 -0.51
N PHE A 103 4.15 -6.42 -0.93
CA PHE A 103 3.76 -6.09 -2.31
C PHE A 103 3.33 -4.63 -2.36
N ASP A 104 4.14 -3.79 -2.97
CA ASP A 104 3.98 -2.33 -2.88
C ASP A 104 4.65 -1.59 -4.03
N ALA A 105 4.19 -0.38 -4.36
CA ALA A 105 4.96 0.54 -5.18
C ALA A 105 6.16 1.15 -4.43
N HIS A 106 6.15 1.11 -3.10
CA HIS A 106 7.09 1.75 -2.18
C HIS A 106 7.74 0.76 -1.21
N ALA A 107 9.00 0.98 -0.84
CA ALA A 107 9.73 0.09 0.06
C ALA A 107 9.33 0.25 1.54
N ASP A 108 8.83 1.44 1.90
CA ASP A 108 8.51 1.85 3.28
C ASP A 108 9.64 1.64 4.30
N LEU A 109 10.87 1.72 3.79
CA LEU A 109 12.09 1.56 4.57
C LEU A 109 12.52 2.85 5.28
N GLY A 110 11.92 3.99 4.93
CA GLY A 110 12.26 5.30 5.50
C GLY A 110 13.07 6.18 4.54
N TYR A 111 12.41 7.14 3.90
CA TYR A 111 13.00 8.02 2.87
C TYR A 111 14.11 8.96 3.34
N GLY A 112 14.24 9.19 4.66
CA GLY A 112 15.35 9.97 5.23
C GLY A 112 16.58 9.12 5.56
N GLY A 113 16.65 7.87 5.09
CA GLY A 113 17.71 6.93 5.45
C GLY A 113 17.58 6.44 6.90
N ILE A 114 18.69 6.00 7.51
CA ILE A 114 18.68 5.36 8.84
C ILE A 114 18.05 6.25 9.93
N SER A 115 18.28 7.56 9.89
CA SER A 115 17.72 8.50 10.88
C SER A 115 16.20 8.60 10.80
N SER A 116 15.60 8.34 9.64
CA SER A 116 14.13 8.33 9.50
C SER A 116 13.45 7.23 10.35
N LEU A 117 14.23 6.22 10.77
CA LEU A 117 13.76 5.14 11.63
C LEU A 117 13.75 5.54 13.12
N ASP A 118 14.33 6.68 13.50
CA ASP A 118 14.22 7.25 14.85
C ASP A 118 12.88 7.97 15.09
N PHE A 119 12.16 8.30 14.02
CA PHE A 119 10.85 8.94 14.10
C PHE A 119 9.74 7.94 14.46
N GLU A 120 8.55 8.48 14.73
CA GLU A 120 7.33 7.70 14.94
C GLU A 120 6.99 6.85 13.69
N VAL A 121 6.29 5.74 13.93
CA VAL A 121 5.83 4.83 12.86
C VAL A 121 4.88 5.60 11.95
N ASN A 122 5.14 5.57 10.65
CA ASN A 122 4.28 6.10 9.61
C ASN A 122 4.43 5.27 8.32
N CYS A 123 3.63 5.54 7.29
CA CYS A 123 3.67 4.76 6.06
C CYS A 123 5.03 4.76 5.39
N ALA A 124 5.78 5.86 5.44
CA ALA A 124 7.08 5.89 4.79
C ALA A 124 8.18 5.06 5.48
N ASN A 125 8.01 4.63 6.74
CA ASN A 125 9.10 4.02 7.52
C ASN A 125 8.72 2.74 8.30
N TRP A 126 7.48 2.28 8.24
CA TRP A 126 6.99 1.22 9.14
C TRP A 126 7.78 -0.09 8.98
N LEU A 127 8.18 -0.45 7.75
CA LEU A 127 8.90 -1.69 7.47
C LEU A 127 10.35 -1.59 7.95
N GLY A 128 11.01 -0.47 7.64
CA GLY A 128 12.35 -0.18 8.17
C GLY A 128 12.37 -0.16 9.71
N LYS A 129 11.30 0.35 10.33
CA LYS A 129 11.19 0.41 11.78
C LYS A 129 10.96 -0.96 12.42
N LEU A 130 10.23 -1.88 11.77
CA LEU A 130 10.14 -3.28 12.22
C LEU A 130 11.51 -3.96 12.30
N LEU A 131 12.38 -3.70 11.32
CA LEU A 131 13.75 -4.23 11.29
C LEU A 131 14.62 -3.60 12.38
N LYS A 132 14.58 -2.27 12.51
CA LYS A 132 15.33 -1.53 13.54
C LYS A 132 14.96 -1.95 14.95
N ASP A 133 13.66 -2.10 15.21
CA ASP A 133 13.13 -2.51 16.51
C ASP A 133 13.32 -4.03 16.76
N LYS A 134 13.92 -4.76 15.82
CA LYS A 134 14.18 -6.20 15.87
C LYS A 134 12.91 -7.03 16.06
N ILE A 135 11.79 -6.53 15.57
CA ILE A 135 10.49 -7.22 15.61
C ILE A 135 10.48 -8.32 14.56
N ILE A 136 10.97 -8.01 13.35
CA ILE A 136 11.13 -8.96 12.26
C ILE A 136 12.61 -9.28 12.05
N LYS A 137 12.88 -10.48 11.52
CA LYS A 137 14.23 -10.95 11.18
C LYS A 137 14.62 -10.65 9.75
N GLU A 138 13.66 -10.44 8.86
CA GLU A 138 13.89 -10.11 7.46
C GLU A 138 12.65 -9.45 6.85
N ALA A 139 12.89 -8.62 5.84
CA ALA A 139 11.88 -8.04 4.98
C ALA A 139 12.12 -8.52 3.54
N ASN A 140 11.05 -8.91 2.86
CA ASN A 140 11.08 -9.42 1.49
C ASN A 140 10.16 -8.52 0.66
N ILE A 141 10.72 -7.69 -0.20
CA ILE A 141 10.01 -6.65 -0.95
C ILE A 141 9.82 -7.10 -2.39
N ILE A 142 8.58 -7.04 -2.85
CA ILE A 142 8.15 -7.28 -4.22
C ILE A 142 7.60 -5.96 -4.74
N TYR A 143 8.42 -5.26 -5.51
CA TYR A 143 8.02 -3.97 -6.07
C TYR A 143 6.95 -4.14 -7.14
N SER A 144 6.04 -3.18 -7.17
CA SER A 144 5.16 -2.94 -8.30
C SER A 144 6.01 -2.82 -9.58
N PRO A 145 5.54 -3.39 -10.71
CA PRO A 145 6.11 -3.10 -12.02
C PRO A 145 6.13 -1.59 -12.37
N PHE A 146 5.36 -0.77 -11.63
CA PHE A 146 5.25 0.67 -11.83
C PHE A 146 6.05 1.49 -10.84
N THR A 147 6.79 0.86 -9.91
CA THR A 147 7.60 1.57 -8.91
C THR A 147 8.53 2.60 -9.57
N LYS A 148 8.75 3.70 -8.87
CA LYS A 148 9.73 4.72 -9.25
C LYS A 148 10.96 4.69 -8.36
N GLU A 149 10.92 3.90 -7.29
CA GLU A 149 12.04 3.73 -6.39
C GLU A 149 13.08 2.82 -7.03
N LYS A 150 14.33 3.08 -6.69
CA LYS A 150 15.45 2.19 -7.00
C LYS A 150 15.91 1.57 -5.69
N ILE A 151 16.35 0.31 -5.77
CA ILE A 151 16.97 -0.37 -4.62
C ILE A 151 18.11 0.49 -4.03
N SER A 152 18.88 1.17 -4.89
CA SER A 152 19.97 2.07 -4.49
C SER A 152 19.53 3.27 -3.64
N ASP A 153 18.27 3.68 -3.72
CA ASP A 153 17.74 4.78 -2.91
C ASP A 153 17.77 4.44 -1.40
N PHE A 154 17.87 3.14 -1.07
CA PHE A 154 17.89 2.62 0.30
C PHE A 154 19.20 1.93 0.70
N ASP A 155 20.31 2.17 -0.01
CA ASP A 155 21.59 1.48 0.22
C ASP A 155 22.05 1.47 1.69
N ALA A 156 21.94 2.61 2.38
CA ALA A 156 22.33 2.72 3.79
C ALA A 156 21.51 1.78 4.71
N ILE A 157 20.24 1.56 4.38
CA ILE A 157 19.35 0.69 5.13
C ILE A 157 19.59 -0.77 4.71
N ASN A 158 19.72 -1.04 3.40
CA ASN A 158 20.00 -2.36 2.84
C ASN A 158 21.32 -2.96 3.38
N GLN A 159 22.34 -2.14 3.62
CA GLN A 159 23.61 -2.59 4.19
C GLN A 159 23.51 -2.97 5.69
N LYS A 160 22.51 -2.44 6.39
CA LYS A 160 22.37 -2.58 7.85
C LYS A 160 21.37 -3.66 8.25
N PHE A 161 20.37 -3.92 7.41
CA PHE A 161 19.27 -4.80 7.73
C PHE A 161 19.08 -5.90 6.66
N PRO A 162 18.61 -7.09 7.07
CA PRO A 162 18.33 -8.19 6.15
C PRO A 162 17.08 -7.92 5.32
N ILE A 163 17.30 -7.29 4.15
CA ILE A 163 16.26 -6.93 3.20
C ILE A 163 16.55 -7.62 1.88
N ASN A 164 15.54 -8.32 1.37
CA ASN A 164 15.60 -8.99 0.08
C ASN A 164 14.61 -8.33 -0.88
N TYR A 165 14.97 -8.26 -2.15
CA TYR A 165 14.10 -7.79 -3.22
C TYR A 165 13.87 -8.95 -4.19
N PHE A 166 12.61 -9.26 -4.46
CA PHE A 166 12.21 -10.39 -5.31
C PHE A 166 11.25 -9.96 -6.40
N THR A 167 11.28 -10.69 -7.52
CA THR A 167 10.12 -10.82 -8.39
C THR A 167 9.22 -11.95 -7.92
N ILE A 168 7.98 -12.00 -8.39
CA ILE A 168 7.05 -13.09 -8.06
C ILE A 168 7.64 -14.45 -8.50
N GLU A 169 8.37 -14.44 -9.62
CA GLU A 169 9.01 -15.61 -10.22
C GLU A 169 10.18 -16.15 -9.39
N ASP A 170 10.82 -15.29 -8.59
CA ASP A 170 11.94 -15.68 -7.71
C ASP A 170 11.47 -16.35 -6.41
N MET A 171 10.16 -16.30 -6.11
CA MET A 171 9.65 -16.77 -4.83
C MET A 171 9.54 -18.29 -4.76
N ASP A 172 10.06 -18.86 -3.68
CA ASP A 172 9.84 -20.26 -3.33
C ASP A 172 8.35 -20.60 -3.25
N GLN A 173 8.01 -21.83 -3.60
CA GLN A 173 6.65 -22.33 -3.40
C GLN A 173 6.45 -22.78 -1.95
N LYS A 174 5.21 -22.63 -1.46
CA LYS A 174 4.74 -23.06 -0.13
C LYS A 174 5.34 -22.29 1.04
N ILE A 175 5.55 -20.98 0.89
CA ILE A 175 5.98 -20.11 1.98
C ILE A 175 4.86 -20.05 3.05
N PRO A 176 5.12 -20.45 4.31
CA PRO A 176 4.10 -20.41 5.36
C PRO A 176 3.62 -18.99 5.65
N LEU A 177 2.30 -18.80 5.71
CA LEU A 177 1.66 -17.50 5.86
C LEU A 177 0.59 -17.51 6.96
N SER A 178 0.80 -16.67 7.98
CA SER A 178 -0.08 -16.60 9.15
C SER A 178 -1.00 -15.37 9.14
N PHE A 179 -0.59 -14.30 8.45
CA PHE A 179 -1.35 -13.05 8.42
C PHE A 179 -1.31 -12.41 7.04
N ILE A 180 -2.43 -11.77 6.67
CA ILE A 180 -2.53 -10.92 5.49
C ILE A 180 -2.96 -9.54 5.95
N HIS A 181 -2.28 -8.50 5.49
CA HIS A 181 -2.73 -7.13 5.58
C HIS A 181 -2.92 -6.57 4.17
N ILE A 182 -4.09 -6.01 3.91
CA ILE A 182 -4.41 -5.32 2.66
C ILE A 182 -4.69 -3.86 3.00
N CYS A 183 -3.83 -2.96 2.52
CA CYS A 183 -4.00 -1.53 2.70
C CYS A 183 -4.58 -0.89 1.44
N ARG A 184 -5.36 0.18 1.60
CA ARG A 184 -5.78 1.04 0.49
C ARG A 184 -4.79 2.18 0.20
N SER A 185 -4.14 2.76 1.19
CA SER A 185 -3.26 3.93 1.07
C SER A 185 -3.94 5.08 0.33
N GLY A 186 -5.05 5.55 0.89
CA GLY A 186 -5.99 6.46 0.23
C GLY A 186 -5.40 7.78 -0.26
N ALA A 187 -4.25 8.23 0.27
CA ALA A 187 -3.57 9.42 -0.23
C ALA A 187 -2.89 9.22 -1.60
N TRP A 188 -2.56 7.96 -1.94
CA TRP A 188 -1.90 7.57 -3.20
C TRP A 188 -2.81 6.81 -4.15
N THR A 189 -3.89 6.20 -3.62
CA THR A 189 -4.85 5.48 -4.45
C THR A 189 -6.13 6.29 -4.71
N PRO A 190 -6.57 6.39 -5.98
CA PRO A 190 -7.68 7.25 -6.32
C PRO A 190 -9.04 6.65 -5.91
N PRO A 191 -9.99 7.47 -5.41
CA PRO A 191 -11.30 7.02 -4.94
C PRO A 191 -12.15 6.28 -5.99
N TRP A 192 -12.01 6.59 -7.28
CA TRP A 192 -12.74 5.90 -8.35
C TRP A 192 -12.33 4.42 -8.52
N LEU A 193 -11.22 3.98 -7.90
CA LEU A 193 -10.81 2.58 -7.87
C LEU A 193 -11.28 1.83 -6.62
N ASP A 194 -12.00 2.46 -5.68
CA ASP A 194 -12.45 1.83 -4.42
C ASP A 194 -13.38 0.62 -4.65
N ASN A 195 -14.12 0.61 -5.77
CA ASN A 195 -14.94 -0.55 -6.14
C ASN A 195 -14.07 -1.76 -6.49
N LYS A 196 -12.96 -1.53 -7.20
CA LYS A 196 -12.01 -2.56 -7.59
C LYS A 196 -11.19 -3.05 -6.38
N PHE A 197 -10.81 -2.15 -5.48
CA PHE A 197 -10.20 -2.52 -4.20
C PHE A 197 -11.11 -3.43 -3.36
N ARG A 198 -12.39 -3.09 -3.23
CA ARG A 198 -13.36 -3.93 -2.51
C ARG A 198 -13.55 -5.29 -3.16
N LYS A 199 -13.63 -5.34 -4.49
CA LYS A 199 -13.67 -6.61 -5.24
C LYS A 199 -12.41 -7.45 -4.98
N PHE A 200 -11.23 -6.84 -5.03
CA PHE A 200 -9.97 -7.52 -4.74
C PHE A 200 -9.97 -8.17 -3.34
N ILE A 201 -10.47 -7.49 -2.31
CA ILE A 201 -10.63 -8.08 -0.96
C ILE A 201 -11.62 -9.25 -0.97
N GLN A 202 -12.74 -9.13 -1.68
CA GLN A 202 -13.76 -10.18 -1.76
C GLN A 202 -13.26 -11.43 -2.48
N ASP A 203 -12.46 -11.25 -3.53
CA ASP A 203 -11.89 -12.35 -4.33
C ASP A 203 -10.89 -13.22 -3.54
N LEU A 204 -10.38 -12.73 -2.40
CA LEU A 204 -9.58 -13.54 -1.47
C LEU A 204 -10.40 -14.70 -0.87
N GLN A 205 -11.72 -14.51 -0.67
CA GLN A 205 -12.66 -15.47 -0.08
C GLN A 205 -12.30 -15.89 1.35
N LEU A 206 -11.81 -14.95 2.16
CA LEU A 206 -11.52 -15.14 3.59
C LEU A 206 -12.23 -14.09 4.43
N PRO A 207 -12.63 -14.41 5.68
CA PRO A 207 -13.11 -13.39 6.61
C PRO A 207 -11.97 -12.42 6.94
N TYR A 208 -12.31 -11.14 7.10
CA TYR A 208 -11.33 -10.10 7.38
C TYR A 208 -11.82 -9.13 8.46
N THR A 209 -10.87 -8.53 9.17
CA THR A 209 -11.11 -7.46 10.14
C THR A 209 -10.77 -6.12 9.48
N LYS A 210 -11.70 -5.17 9.53
CA LYS A 210 -11.51 -3.82 9.00
C LYS A 210 -11.00 -2.88 10.10
N ILE A 211 -9.91 -2.17 9.84
CA ILE A 211 -9.25 -1.24 10.76
C ILE A 211 -9.16 0.13 10.10
N ASN A 212 -9.86 1.14 10.61
CA ASN A 212 -9.75 2.53 10.15
C ASN A 212 -9.72 2.71 8.62
N CYS A 213 -10.60 2.02 7.90
CA CYS A 213 -10.70 2.08 6.44
C CYS A 213 -12.04 2.73 6.01
N PRO A 214 -12.22 4.05 6.18
CA PRO A 214 -13.51 4.67 5.91
C PRO A 214 -13.90 4.53 4.43
N TYR A 215 -15.21 4.42 4.18
CA TYR A 215 -15.72 4.53 2.81
C TYR A 215 -15.46 5.95 2.29
N ARG A 216 -14.97 6.08 1.05
CA ARG A 216 -14.79 7.38 0.40
C ARG A 216 -15.96 7.63 -0.54
N LYS A 217 -16.62 8.77 -0.36
CA LYS A 217 -17.58 9.27 -1.34
C LYS A 217 -16.77 9.86 -2.51
N TRP A 218 -17.04 9.37 -3.72
CA TRP A 218 -16.52 9.93 -4.97
C TRP A 218 -17.70 10.19 -5.90
N ASP A 219 -18.19 11.42 -5.83
CA ASP A 219 -19.40 11.90 -6.50
C ASP A 219 -19.07 13.24 -7.15
N VAL A 220 -18.61 13.16 -8.38
CA VAL A 220 -18.14 14.32 -9.14
C VAL A 220 -19.27 15.04 -9.87
N GLU A 221 -20.42 14.39 -10.04
CA GLU A 221 -21.60 14.93 -10.74
C GLU A 221 -22.37 15.94 -9.88
N HIS A 222 -22.31 15.78 -8.55
CA HIS A 222 -23.07 16.60 -7.60
C HIS A 222 -22.20 17.59 -6.79
N ILE A 223 -21.06 18.04 -7.35
CA ILE A 223 -20.18 19.04 -6.71
C ILE A 223 -20.80 20.44 -6.86
N ASN A 224 -21.22 21.06 -5.75
CA ASN A 224 -21.72 22.44 -5.74
C ASN A 224 -20.58 23.48 -5.67
N PHE A 225 -20.91 24.77 -5.75
CA PHE A 225 -19.91 25.84 -5.73
C PHE A 225 -19.12 25.93 -4.41
N SER A 226 -19.78 25.71 -3.27
CA SER A 226 -19.12 25.68 -1.95
C SER A 226 -18.12 24.52 -1.87
N ASP A 227 -18.52 23.34 -2.35
CA ASP A 227 -17.65 22.16 -2.41
C ASP A 227 -16.39 22.47 -3.26
N LYS A 228 -16.55 23.14 -4.41
CA LYS A 228 -15.42 23.52 -5.26
C LYS A 228 -14.43 24.42 -4.52
N ILE A 229 -14.93 25.43 -3.79
CA ILE A 229 -14.06 26.31 -2.99
C ILE A 229 -13.33 25.48 -1.92
N GLN A 230 -14.06 24.66 -1.16
CA GLN A 230 -13.50 23.86 -0.09
C GLN A 230 -12.42 22.89 -0.61
N TYR A 231 -12.69 22.13 -1.67
CA TYR A 231 -11.74 21.18 -2.22
C TYR A 231 -10.50 21.86 -2.81
N LYS A 232 -10.63 23.05 -3.41
CA LYS A 232 -9.45 23.80 -3.91
C LYS A 232 -8.48 24.22 -2.80
N LEU A 233 -8.95 24.34 -1.56
CA LEU A 233 -8.13 24.66 -0.38
C LEU A 233 -7.41 23.44 0.22
N ALA A 234 -7.70 22.22 -0.27
CA ALA A 234 -7.07 20.99 0.19
C ALA A 234 -5.57 20.92 -0.12
#